data_AF-X0XRM6-F1
#
_entry.id   AF-X0XRM6-F1
#
_cell.length_a   1.000
_cell.length_b   1.000
_cell.length_c   1.000
_cell.angle_alpha   90.00
_cell.angle_beta   90.00
_cell.angle_gamma   90.00
#
_symmetry.space_group_name_H-M   'P 1'
#
loop_
_entity.id
_entity.type
_entity.pdbx_description
1 polymer ?
#
loop_
_entity_poly.entity_id
_entity_poly.type
_entity_poly.pdbx_seq_one_letter_code
_entity_poly.pdbx_strand_id
1 'polypeptide(L)' 'MKENINDIGNKLVMSRKLGVPFYAGARHHPLYYGEYPGLMEYAKSRKVDYLVIDDWIIPKIRPQFAFLLEENKNHPGLKL' A
#
# COMPACT_ATOMS: atom_id res chain seq x y z
N MET A 1 8.46 12.77 -0.77
CA MET A 1 7.30 13.52 -0.22
C MET A 1 6.79 14.51 -1.27
N LYS A 2 6.50 14.02 -2.48
CA LYS A 2 5.83 14.84 -3.50
C LYS A 2 4.42 15.08 -2.99
N GLU A 3 4.11 16.35 -2.74
CA GLU A 3 2.78 16.96 -2.61
C GLU A 3 1.84 16.20 -1.67
N ASN A 4 1.72 16.71 -0.43
CA ASN A 4 0.83 16.17 0.59
C ASN A 4 -0.51 15.76 -0.03
N ILE A 5 -0.81 14.47 0.03
CA ILE A 5 -2.07 13.90 -0.43
C ILE A 5 -3.20 14.77 0.11
N ASN A 6 -3.98 15.38 -0.80
CA ASN A 6 -5.08 16.24 -0.40
C ASN A 6 -6.06 15.46 0.49
N ASP A 7 -6.49 16.09 1.58
CA ASP A 7 -7.42 15.50 2.53
C ASP A 7 -6.92 14.17 3.14
N ILE A 8 -5.61 14.06 3.41
CA ILE A 8 -4.97 12.86 3.97
C ILE A 8 -5.66 12.35 5.24
N GLY A 9 -6.28 13.23 6.03
CA GLY A 9 -7.04 12.89 7.23
C GLY A 9 -8.18 11.88 7.00
N ASN A 10 -8.80 11.89 5.82
CA ASN A 10 -9.90 11.00 5.48
C ASN A 10 -9.44 9.72 4.76
N LYS A 11 -8.17 9.65 4.36
CA LYS A 11 -7.63 8.53 3.59
C LYS A 11 -7.28 7.33 4.46
N LEU A 12 -7.41 6.14 3.87
CA LEU A 12 -6.97 4.89 4.44
C LEU A 12 -5.75 4.36 3.67
N VAL A 13 -4.61 4.35 4.36
CA VAL A 13 -3.33 3.88 3.81
C VAL A 13 -3.07 2.46 4.29
N MET A 14 -2.88 1.53 3.36
CA MET A 14 -2.42 0.19 3.65
C MET A 14 -0.90 0.12 3.53
N SER A 15 -0.22 -0.29 4.60
CA SER A 15 1.24 -0.39 4.62
C SER A 15 1.73 -1.52 5.51
N ARG A 16 2.98 -1.96 5.28
CA ARG A 16 3.58 -3.00 6.12
C ARG A 16 4.04 -2.48 7.48
N LYS A 17 4.49 -1.23 7.57
CA LYS A 17 5.09 -0.62 8.78
C LYS A 17 4.06 0.24 9.51
N LEU A 18 3.31 -0.37 10.44
CA LEU A 18 2.35 0.38 11.28
C LEU A 18 3.02 1.20 12.40
N GLY A 19 4.26 0.88 12.78
CA GLY A 19 4.95 1.54 13.90
C GLY A 19 5.54 2.92 13.57
N VAL A 20 5.62 3.28 12.28
CA VAL A 20 6.12 4.58 11.81
C VAL A 20 5.25 5.03 10.63
N PRO A 21 4.12 5.69 10.87
CA PRO A 21 3.25 6.15 9.79
C PRO A 21 3.93 7.30 9.04
N PHE A 22 4.37 7.03 7.80
CA PHE A 22 4.96 8.05 6.92
C PHE A 22 3.94 9.10 6.45
N TYR A 23 2.65 8.82 6.62
CA TYR A 23 1.53 9.69 6.27
C TYR A 23 0.77 10.07 7.54
N ALA A 24 1.23 11.14 8.19
CA ALA A 24 0.60 11.67 9.38
C ALA A 24 -0.84 12.12 9.08
N GLY A 25 -1.75 11.88 10.01
CA GLY A 25 -3.17 12.21 9.87
C GLY A 25 -4.01 11.16 9.14
N ALA A 26 -3.43 10.30 8.31
CA ALA A 26 -4.17 9.21 7.68
C ALA A 26 -4.57 8.11 8.66
N ARG A 27 -5.63 7.38 8.33
CA ARG A 27 -5.91 6.09 8.94
C ARG A 27 -5.03 5.03 8.29
N HIS A 28 -4.57 4.06 9.09
CA HIS A 28 -3.65 3.02 8.62
C HIS A 28 -4.27 1.64 8.77
N HIS A 29 -4.05 0.79 7.76
CA HIS A 29 -4.39 -0.62 7.78
C HIS A 29 -3.14 -1.46 7.58
N PRO A 30 -2.93 -2.56 8.33
CA PRO A 30 -1.85 -3.49 8.02
C PRO A 30 -1.99 -4.03 6.60
N LEU A 31 -0.85 -4.19 5.93
CA LEU A 31 -0.75 -4.91 4.67
C LEU A 31 -1.37 -6.30 4.78
N TYR A 32 -2.20 -6.65 3.80
CA TYR A 32 -2.83 -7.97 3.72
C TYR A 32 -1.79 -9.09 3.73
N TYR A 33 -2.14 -10.19 4.40
CA TYR A 33 -1.32 -11.38 4.48
C TYR A 33 -1.88 -12.46 3.55
N GLY A 34 -1.27 -12.61 2.38
CA GLY A 34 -1.68 -13.56 1.36
C GLY A 34 -1.12 -13.17 -0.01
N GLU A 35 -1.81 -13.58 -1.05
CA GLU A 35 -1.42 -13.35 -2.44
C GLU A 35 -2.08 -12.10 -3.04
N TYR A 36 -1.57 -11.65 -4.19
CA TYR A 36 -2.00 -10.41 -4.83
C TYR A 36 -3.51 -10.33 -5.11
N PRO A 37 -4.19 -11.37 -5.64
CA PRO A 37 -5.64 -11.30 -5.83
C PRO A 37 -6.40 -11.02 -4.52
N GLY A 38 -6.01 -11.70 -3.44
CA GLY A 38 -6.59 -11.49 -2.11
C GLY A 38 -6.27 -10.12 -1.53
N LEU A 39 -5.07 -9.59 -1.77
CA LEU A 39 -4.71 -8.21 -1.42
C LEU A 39 -5.66 -7.22 -2.09
N MET A 40 -5.96 -7.41 -3.37
CA MET A 40 -6.84 -6.52 -4.13
C MET A 40 -8.30 -6.59 -3.66
N GLU A 41 -8.82 -7.79 -3.42
CA GLU A 41 -10.16 -7.97 -2.83
C GLU A 41 -10.25 -7.35 -1.43
N TYR A 42 -9.22 -7.59 -0.61
CA TYR A 42 -9.15 -7.06 0.74
C TYR A 42 -9.09 -5.53 0.74
N ALA A 43 -8.22 -4.93 -0.06
CA ALA A 43 -8.10 -3.49 -0.20
C ALA A 43 -9.43 -2.84 -0.65
N LYS A 44 -10.12 -3.44 -1.62
CA LYS A 44 -11.44 -2.99 -2.08
C LYS A 44 -12.49 -3.07 -0.97
N SER A 45 -12.60 -4.20 -0.28
CA SER A 45 -13.57 -4.38 0.82
C SER A 45 -13.34 -3.41 1.99
N ARG A 46 -12.09 -3.02 2.22
CA ARG A 46 -11.69 -2.04 3.25
C ARG A 46 -11.73 -0.59 2.78
N LYS A 47 -12.01 -0.34 1.49
CA LYS A 47 -11.99 1.00 0.88
C LYS A 47 -10.64 1.70 1.09
N VAL A 48 -9.55 0.98 0.85
CA VAL A 48 -8.19 1.52 0.95
C VAL A 48 -7.93 2.47 -0.22
N ASP A 49 -7.43 3.66 0.09
CA ASP A 49 -7.12 4.69 -0.90
C ASP A 49 -5.70 4.53 -1.47
N TYR A 50 -4.75 4.12 -0.62
CA TYR A 50 -3.33 4.02 -0.99
C TYR A 50 -2.71 2.72 -0.48
N LEU A 51 -1.90 2.08 -1.33
CA LEU A 51 -1.06 0.95 -0.99
C LEU A 51 0.41 1.40 -0.99
N VAL A 52 1.10 1.23 0.13
CA VAL A 52 2.52 1.57 0.27
C VAL A 52 3.36 0.30 0.15
N ILE A 53 4.21 0.27 -0.87
CA ILE A 53 5.20 -0.78 -1.10
C ILE A 53 6.58 -0.21 -0.76
N ASP A 54 7.28 -0.87 0.16
CA ASP A 54 8.60 -0.48 0.66
C ASP A 54 9.66 -1.37 -0.03
N ASP A 55 10.54 -0.76 -0.81
CA ASP A 55 11.57 -1.42 -1.61
C ASP A 55 12.62 -2.15 -0.77
N TRP A 56 12.86 -1.72 0.47
CA TRP A 56 13.81 -2.34 1.37
C TRP A 56 13.26 -3.60 2.08
N ILE A 57 11.98 -3.57 2.47
CA ILE A 57 11.35 -4.62 3.28
C ILE A 57 10.58 -5.64 2.44
N ILE A 58 9.84 -5.20 1.43
CA ILE A 58 8.94 -6.07 0.66
C ILE A 58 9.71 -7.24 0.02
N PRO A 59 10.85 -7.04 -0.67
CA PRO A 59 11.58 -8.16 -1.25
C PRO A 59 12.07 -9.20 -0.23
N LYS A 60 12.27 -8.81 1.03
CA LYS A 60 12.80 -9.69 2.09
C LYS A 60 11.70 -10.44 2.84
N ILE A 61 10.56 -9.79 3.09
CA ILE A 61 9.53 -10.29 4.02
C ILE A 61 8.22 -10.62 3.30
N ARG A 62 7.98 -10.03 2.12
CA ARG A 62 6.80 -10.25 1.27
C ARG A 62 7.22 -10.35 -0.21
N PRO A 63 8.12 -11.27 -0.57
CA PRO A 63 8.68 -11.35 -1.92
C PRO A 63 7.61 -11.52 -3.02
N GLN A 64 6.45 -12.08 -2.70
CA GLN A 64 5.32 -12.18 -3.63
C GLN A 64 4.79 -10.82 -4.11
N PHE A 65 5.09 -9.73 -3.40
CA PHE A 65 4.72 -8.36 -3.77
C PHE A 65 5.87 -7.56 -4.38
N ALA A 66 7.06 -8.14 -4.54
CA ALA A 66 8.22 -7.42 -5.08
C ALA A 66 8.00 -6.89 -6.50
N PHE A 67 7.15 -7.55 -7.30
CA PHE A 67 6.79 -7.08 -8.64
C PHE A 67 6.11 -5.70 -8.63
N LEU A 68 5.48 -5.29 -7.53
CA LEU A 68 4.85 -3.97 -7.38
C LEU A 68 5.85 -2.82 -7.34
N LEU A 69 7.15 -3.10 -7.18
CA LEU A 69 8.23 -2.11 -7.25
C LEU A 69 8.57 -1.72 -8.70
N GLU A 70 8.03 -2.43 -9.69
CA GLU A 70 8.23 -2.12 -11.10
C GLU A 70 7.29 -0.97 -11.51
N GLU A 71 7.71 0.28 -11.28
CA GLU A 71 6.92 1.51 -11.54
C GLU A 71 6.50 1.65 -13.01
N ASN A 72 7.22 1.03 -13.94
CA ASN A 72 6.91 1.11 -15.37
C ASN A 72 5.88 0.06 -15.82
N LYS A 73 5.38 -0.79 -14.92
CA LYS A 73 4.38 -1.81 -15.25
C LYS A 73 3.02 -1.43 -14.71
N ASN A 74 1.99 -1.74 -15.50
CA ASN A 74 0.62 -1.62 -15.08
C ASN A 74 0.27 -2.81 -14.16
N HIS A 75 -0.13 -2.51 -12.93
CA HIS A 75 -0.52 -3.50 -11.93
C HIS A 75 -2.05 -3.58 -11.86
N PRO A 76 -2.68 -4.72 -12.17
CA PRO A 76 -4.14 -4.81 -12.23
C PRO A 76 -4.82 -4.34 -10.95
N GLY A 77 -5.69 -3.33 -11.07
CA GLY A 77 -6.44 -2.74 -9.96
C GLY A 77 -5.69 -1.69 -9.14
N LEU A 78 -4.47 -1.32 -9.53
CA LEU A 78 -3.74 -0.20 -8.97
C LEU A 78 -3.56 0.90 -10.03
N LYS A 79 -3.38 2.13 -9.57
CA LYS A 79 -3.02 3.28 -10.39
C LYS A 79 -1.79 3.93 -9.75
N LEU A 80 -0.78 4.20 -10.57
CA LEU A 80 0.42 4.94 -10.20
C LEU A 80 0.18 6.46 -10.29
#